data_AF-A0A212F1Q6-F1
#
_entry.id   AF-A0A212F1Q6-F1
#
_cell.length_a   1.000
_cell.length_b   1.000
_cell.length_c   1.000
_cell.angle_alpha   90.00
_cell.angle_beta   90.00
_cell.angle_gamma   90.00
#
_symmetry.space_group_name_H-M   'P 1'
#
loop_
_entity.id
_entity.type
_entity.pdbx_description
1 polymer ?
#
loop_
_entity_poly.entity_id
_entity_poly.type
_entity_poly.pdbx_seq_one_letter_code
_entity_poly.pdbx_strand_id
1 'polypeptide(L)'
;MSTKVRQKYRPKIKIKHKKLSSSNDLEATCQSGPAYPAPHLTWLINNVKVDERLTIPHGTVNVHRHHHGMPLSVTNSSLRFPLTSLQLHPNQTVDITCLSTIPSYPSTGEGFADVQNHTVTVNVIRMEPAPVPTQLPVKIISAEQNRSTYLKIGNYWVGILLFNTILNVVVNTRD
;
A
#
# COMPACT_ATOMS: atom_id res chain seq x y z
N MET A 1 27.89 0.80 43.22
CA MET A 1 26.80 1.71 42.81
C MET A 1 26.90 1.88 41.30
N SER A 2 25.98 1.29 40.51
CA SER A 2 26.01 1.47 39.04
C SER A 2 25.57 2.89 38.70
N THR A 3 26.50 3.71 38.22
CA THR A 3 26.22 5.04 37.70
C THR A 3 25.45 4.94 36.40
N LYS A 4 24.27 5.57 36.34
CA LYS A 4 23.45 5.68 35.12
C LYS A 4 23.43 7.12 34.66
N VAL A 5 23.50 7.33 33.36
CA VAL A 5 23.39 8.62 32.71
C VAL A 5 22.13 8.62 31.86
N ARG A 6 21.23 9.59 32.10
CA ARG A 6 19.98 9.76 31.35
C ARG A 6 20.23 10.12 29.89
N GLN A 7 19.24 9.85 29.04
CA GLN A 7 19.29 10.21 27.64
C GLN A 7 19.30 11.73 27.47
N LYS A 8 20.26 12.23 26.67
CA LYS A 8 20.40 13.68 26.44
C LYS A 8 19.22 14.31 25.68
N TYR A 9 18.52 13.53 24.86
CA TYR A 9 17.39 13.99 24.05
C TYR A 9 16.44 12.83 23.72
N ARG A 10 15.22 13.16 23.29
CA ARG A 10 14.20 12.20 22.84
C ARG A 10 14.63 11.45 21.57
N PRO A 11 14.24 10.18 21.41
CA PRO A 11 14.60 9.41 20.22
C PRO A 11 14.17 10.11 18.94
N LYS A 12 14.99 10.02 17.90
CA LYS A 12 14.75 10.67 16.60
C LYS A 12 14.25 9.65 15.60
N ILE A 13 13.04 9.86 15.07
CA ILE A 13 12.46 9.03 14.02
C ILE A 13 12.73 9.66 12.66
N LYS A 14 13.12 8.83 11.69
CA LYS A 14 13.17 9.21 10.27
C LYS A 14 12.34 8.24 9.46
N ILE A 15 11.31 8.76 8.80
CA ILE A 15 10.48 8.01 7.85
C ILE A 15 11.21 7.93 6.52
N LYS A 16 11.33 6.74 5.94
CA LYS A 16 12.05 6.55 4.67
C LYS A 16 11.32 7.18 3.48
N HIS A 17 10.00 7.06 3.46
CA HIS A 17 9.15 7.58 2.38
C HIS A 17 8.15 8.61 2.92
N LYS A 18 8.20 9.84 2.40
CA LYS A 18 7.29 10.94 2.82
C LYS A 18 5.83 10.71 2.45
N LYS A 19 5.59 9.91 1.40
CA LYS A 19 4.26 9.50 0.94
C LYS A 19 4.29 7.98 0.79
N LEU A 20 3.38 7.31 1.48
CA LEU A 20 3.28 5.86 1.47
C LEU A 20 2.10 5.46 0.58
N SER A 21 2.38 4.62 -0.43
CA SER A 21 1.35 3.93 -1.20
C SER A 21 0.90 2.68 -0.44
N SER A 22 -0.37 2.30 -0.54
CA SER A 22 -0.96 1.10 0.09
C SER A 22 -0.21 -0.21 -0.21
N SER A 23 0.54 -0.28 -1.31
CA SER A 23 1.28 -1.46 -1.75
C SER A 23 2.63 -1.66 -1.08
N ASN A 24 3.12 -0.66 -0.34
CA ASN A 24 4.50 -0.66 0.17
C ASN A 24 4.54 -1.00 1.67
N ASP A 25 5.75 -1.24 2.18
CA ASP A 25 5.97 -1.32 3.62
C ASP A 25 6.19 0.09 4.19
N LEU A 26 5.66 0.32 5.39
CA LEU A 26 6.03 1.45 6.22
C LEU A 26 7.43 1.21 6.78
N GLU A 27 8.40 1.95 6.25
CA GLU A 27 9.79 1.90 6.68
C GLU A 27 10.21 3.15 7.47
N ALA A 28 10.76 2.92 8.66
CA ALA A 28 11.28 3.98 9.52
C ALA A 28 12.56 3.55 10.24
N THR A 29 13.34 4.54 10.66
CA THR A 29 14.51 4.35 11.53
C THR A 29 14.35 5.19 12.79
N CYS A 30 14.87 4.68 13.90
CA CYS A 30 14.91 5.38 15.17
C CYS A 30 16.32 5.32 15.77
N GLN A 31 16.76 6.44 16.31
CA GLN A 31 18.00 6.57 17.05
C GLN A 31 17.73 7.16 18.44
N SER A 32 18.24 6.51 19.49
CA SER A 32 18.11 7.00 20.87
C SER A 32 18.98 8.25 21.14
N GLY A 33 18.73 8.90 22.28
CA GLY A 33 19.70 9.83 22.87
C GLY A 33 20.92 9.08 23.42
N PRO A 34 22.12 9.70 23.42
CA PRO A 34 23.29 9.16 24.10
C PRO A 34 23.02 9.02 25.60
N ALA A 35 23.33 7.85 26.16
CA ALA A 35 23.09 7.53 27.56
C ALA A 35 24.03 6.42 28.05
N TYR A 36 23.99 6.12 29.35
CA TYR A 36 24.65 4.94 29.92
C TYR A 36 23.77 4.27 30.99
N PRO A 37 23.47 2.97 30.88
CA PRO A 37 23.77 2.07 29.76
C PRO A 37 23.03 2.49 28.47
N ALA A 38 23.35 1.83 27.36
CA ALA A 38 22.65 2.05 26.10
C ALA A 38 21.14 1.81 26.25
N PRO A 39 20.27 2.69 25.72
CA PRO A 39 18.82 2.52 25.83
C PRO A 39 18.29 1.33 25.02
N HIS A 40 17.22 0.70 25.46
CA HIS A 40 16.45 -0.26 24.67
C HIS A 40 15.38 0.48 23.85
N LEU A 41 15.28 0.17 22.55
CA LEU A 41 14.28 0.76 21.67
C LEU A 41 13.08 -0.17 21.48
N THR A 42 11.88 0.38 21.46
CA THR A 42 10.64 -0.36 21.20
C THR A 42 9.75 0.44 20.27
N TRP A 43 9.26 -0.20 19.21
CA TRP A 43 8.35 0.41 18.27
C TRP A 43 6.90 0.16 18.67
N LEU A 44 6.09 1.21 18.55
CA LEU A 44 4.65 1.12 18.67
C LEU A 44 4.00 1.74 17.44
N ILE A 45 2.91 1.13 16.99
CA ILE A 45 2.03 1.64 15.95
C ILE A 45 0.66 1.85 16.56
N ASN A 46 0.12 3.07 16.46
CA ASN A 46 -1.11 3.47 17.12
C ASN A 46 -1.14 3.04 18.60
N ASN A 47 -0.01 3.24 19.29
CA ASN A 47 0.18 2.89 20.70
C ASN A 47 0.18 1.38 21.03
N VAL A 48 0.24 0.49 20.02
CA VAL A 48 0.37 -0.96 20.18
C VAL A 48 1.80 -1.40 19.86
N LYS A 49 2.41 -2.21 20.75
CA LYS A 49 3.76 -2.75 20.52
C LYS A 49 3.81 -3.55 19.22
N VAL A 50 4.79 -3.24 18.37
CA VAL A 50 5.04 -3.96 17.12
C VAL A 50 5.75 -5.29 17.41
N ASP A 51 5.42 -6.33 16.65
CA ASP A 51 6.13 -7.61 16.68
C ASP A 51 7.62 -7.41 16.36
N GLU A 52 8.49 -8.05 17.13
CA GLU A 52 9.94 -7.96 16.99
C GLU A 52 10.42 -8.41 15.61
N ARG A 53 9.69 -9.31 14.93
CA ARG A 53 9.98 -9.76 13.55
C ARG A 53 9.90 -8.65 12.50
N LEU A 54 9.15 -7.58 12.80
CA LEU A 54 9.00 -6.41 11.94
C LEU A 54 9.97 -5.28 12.30
N THR A 55 10.85 -5.54 13.27
CA THR A 55 11.87 -4.60 13.74
C THR A 55 13.26 -5.18 13.52
N ILE A 56 14.21 -4.32 13.20
CA ILE A 56 15.60 -4.71 13.00
C ILE A 56 16.45 -3.92 14.02
N PRO A 57 16.97 -4.56 15.07
CA PRO A 57 17.91 -3.92 15.97
C PRO A 57 19.28 -3.79 15.28
N HIS A 58 19.85 -2.58 15.26
CA HIS A 58 21.20 -2.33 14.72
C HIS A 58 22.28 -2.31 15.81
N GLY A 59 21.90 -2.65 17.04
CA GLY A 59 22.79 -2.63 18.20
C GLY A 59 23.10 -1.22 18.71
N THR A 60 24.20 -1.13 19.44
CA THR A 60 24.62 0.06 20.18
C THR A 60 25.93 0.62 19.65
N VAL A 61 26.04 1.93 19.50
CA VAL A 61 27.25 2.61 19.04
C VAL A 61 27.74 3.55 20.14
N ASN A 62 29.03 3.47 20.47
CA ASN A 62 29.65 4.37 21.44
C ASN A 62 29.84 5.76 20.84
N VAL A 63 29.54 6.77 21.65
CA VAL A 63 29.75 8.17 21.32
C VAL A 63 31.08 8.60 21.93
N HIS A 64 31.90 9.33 21.17
CA HIS A 64 33.22 9.78 21.62
C HIS A 64 33.17 10.68 22.88
N ARG A 65 31.99 11.25 23.19
CA ARG A 65 31.80 12.11 24.36
C ARG A 65 31.55 11.28 25.60
N HIS A 66 32.36 11.54 26.61
CA HIS A 66 32.22 10.96 27.94
C HIS A 66 31.50 11.95 28.85
N HIS A 67 30.69 11.43 29.77
CA HIS A 67 30.05 12.23 30.80
C HIS A 67 30.56 11.77 32.16
N HIS A 68 31.40 12.57 32.80
CA HIS A 68 32.13 12.19 34.02
C HIS A 68 32.85 10.85 33.90
N GLY A 69 33.54 10.62 32.77
CA GLY A 69 34.26 9.38 32.49
C GLY A 69 33.40 8.20 32.03
N MET A 70 32.08 8.34 31.97
CA MET A 70 31.19 7.28 31.50
C MET A 70 31.11 7.24 29.97
N PRO A 71 31.26 6.07 29.31
CA PRO A 71 31.14 5.93 27.87
C PRO A 71 29.66 5.97 27.48
N LEU A 72 29.22 7.03 26.80
CA LEU A 72 27.83 7.13 26.36
C LEU A 72 27.63 6.33 25.08
N SER A 73 26.48 5.67 24.96
CA SER A 73 26.11 4.91 23.76
C SER A 73 24.74 5.34 23.24
N VAL A 74 24.55 5.20 21.93
CA VAL A 74 23.26 5.33 21.25
C VAL A 74 22.80 3.98 20.73
N THR A 75 21.50 3.77 20.69
CA THR A 75 20.89 2.56 20.11
C THR A 75 20.15 2.93 18.85
N ASN A 76 20.24 2.08 17.82
CA ASN A 76 19.55 2.26 16.55
C ASN A 76 18.64 1.07 16.27
N SER A 77 17.48 1.34 15.67
CA SER A 77 16.55 0.31 15.21
C SER A 77 15.81 0.76 13.96
N SER A 78 15.48 -0.19 13.09
CA SER A 78 14.59 0.02 11.94
C SER A 78 13.25 -0.70 12.16
N LEU A 79 12.22 -0.15 11.54
CA LEU A 79 10.87 -0.70 11.45
C LEU A 79 10.57 -0.95 9.98
N ARG A 80 9.98 -2.12 9.68
CA ARG A 80 9.41 -2.45 8.36
C ARG A 80 8.06 -3.11 8.58
N PHE A 81 6.98 -2.36 8.41
CA PHE A 81 5.62 -2.81 8.72
C PHE A 81 4.73 -2.83 7.47
N PRO A 82 4.06 -3.96 7.15
CA PRO A 82 3.24 -4.05 5.94
C PRO A 82 1.97 -3.20 6.05
N LEU A 83 1.79 -2.25 5.13
CA LEU A 83 0.64 -1.32 5.13
C LEU A 83 -0.70 -2.03 4.90
N THR A 84 -0.70 -3.20 4.27
CA THR A 84 -1.91 -4.02 4.06
C THR A 84 -2.55 -4.48 5.36
N SER A 85 -1.75 -4.68 6.41
CA SER A 85 -2.20 -5.09 7.75
C SER A 85 -2.45 -3.91 8.70
N LEU A 86 -2.20 -2.69 8.23
CA LEU A 86 -2.22 -1.50 9.07
C LEU A 86 -3.63 -0.93 9.20
N GLN A 87 -4.09 -0.82 10.44
CA GLN A 87 -5.31 -0.08 10.77
C GLN A 87 -4.98 1.41 10.80
N LEU A 88 -5.63 2.18 9.94
CA LEU A 88 -5.46 3.63 9.86
C LEU A 88 -6.52 4.31 10.71
N HIS A 89 -6.17 5.48 11.26
CA HIS A 89 -7.15 6.40 11.81
C HIS A 89 -8.12 6.88 10.72
N PRO A 90 -9.30 7.41 11.07
CA PRO A 90 -10.31 7.88 10.10
C PRO A 90 -9.80 8.92 9.10
N ASN A 91 -8.78 9.70 9.49
CA ASN A 91 -8.11 10.70 8.66
C ASN A 91 -7.00 10.11 7.76
N GLN A 92 -6.96 8.79 7.55
CA GLN A 92 -5.94 8.06 6.78
C GLN A 92 -4.51 8.26 7.31
N THR A 93 -4.36 8.40 8.63
CA THR A 93 -3.06 8.55 9.28
C THR A 93 -2.72 7.37 10.18
N VAL A 94 -1.43 7.21 10.45
CA VAL A 94 -0.89 6.26 11.43
C VAL A 94 0.08 6.98 12.34
N ASP A 95 0.03 6.65 13.62
CA ASP A 95 1.00 7.13 14.60
C ASP A 95 2.10 6.08 14.79
N ILE A 96 3.34 6.53 14.63
CA ILE A 96 4.52 5.70 14.81
C ILE A 96 5.28 6.25 16.00
N THR A 97 5.43 5.44 17.04
CA THR A 97 6.14 5.82 18.26
C THR A 97 7.40 4.98 18.41
N CYS A 98 8.51 5.65 18.70
CA CYS A 98 9.73 5.01 19.17
C CYS A 98 9.88 5.32 20.67
N LEU A 99 9.81 4.27 21.49
CA LEU A 99 10.03 4.30 22.92
C LEU A 99 11.49 3.90 23.21
N SER A 100 12.16 4.66 24.07
CA SER A 100 13.57 4.48 24.41
C SER A 100 13.75 4.47 25.92
N THR A 101 14.17 3.33 26.46
CA THR A 101 14.09 3.03 27.90
C THR A 101 15.42 2.55 28.48
N ILE A 102 15.73 2.95 29.71
CA ILE A 102 16.84 2.43 30.50
C ILE A 102 16.27 1.75 31.74
N PRO A 103 16.47 0.43 31.96
CA PRO A 103 15.88 -0.27 33.10
C PRO A 103 16.43 0.24 34.45
N SER A 104 15.59 0.25 35.48
CA SER A 104 15.97 0.66 36.85
C SER A 104 16.87 -0.35 37.56
N TYR A 105 16.70 -1.63 37.30
CA TYR A 105 17.50 -2.71 37.88
C TYR A 105 17.57 -3.89 36.92
N PRO A 106 18.65 -4.71 36.96
CA PRO A 106 18.85 -5.78 35.99
C PRO A 106 17.91 -7.00 36.14
N SER A 107 17.09 -7.10 37.19
CA SER A 107 16.38 -8.36 37.49
C SER A 107 14.92 -8.27 37.95
N THR A 108 14.33 -7.10 38.20
CA THR A 108 13.01 -7.03 38.87
C THR A 108 11.84 -6.50 38.04
N GLY A 109 12.00 -6.12 36.76
CA GLY A 109 10.87 -5.62 35.95
C GLY A 109 10.20 -4.34 36.48
N GLU A 110 10.72 -3.77 37.57
CA GLU A 110 10.18 -2.58 38.22
C GLU A 110 10.75 -1.32 37.59
N GLY A 111 10.05 -0.85 36.56
CA GLY A 111 10.19 0.48 36.01
C GLY A 111 11.49 0.79 35.29
N PHE A 112 11.61 2.04 34.89
CA PHE A 112 12.71 2.55 34.09
C PHE A 112 13.38 3.74 34.80
N ALA A 113 14.71 3.77 34.80
CA ALA A 113 15.50 4.90 35.30
C ALA A 113 15.34 6.13 34.39
N ASP A 114 15.05 5.88 33.11
CA ASP A 114 14.77 6.89 32.10
C ASP A 114 13.86 6.33 31.01
N VAL A 115 12.86 7.12 30.61
CA VAL A 115 11.92 6.81 29.53
C VAL A 115 11.83 8.04 28.65
N GLN A 116 12.09 7.86 27.36
CA GLN A 116 11.91 8.88 26.36
C GLN A 116 11.09 8.29 25.21
N ASN A 117 10.23 9.10 24.60
CA ASN A 117 9.49 8.68 23.42
C ASN A 117 9.43 9.81 22.39
N HIS A 118 9.13 9.44 21.15
CA HIS A 118 8.80 10.36 20.10
C HIS A 118 7.77 9.70 19.20
N THR A 119 6.71 10.43 18.87
CA THR A 119 5.64 9.98 17.99
C THR A 119 5.61 10.86 16.75
N VAL A 120 5.52 10.23 15.58
CA VAL A 120 5.33 10.91 14.30
C VAL A 120 4.06 10.36 13.65
N THR A 121 3.17 11.26 13.25
CA THR A 121 1.97 10.93 12.48
C THR A 121 2.31 10.95 10.99
N VAL A 122 1.94 9.90 10.26
CA VAL A 122 2.21 9.75 8.83
C VAL A 122 0.91 9.58 8.06
N ASN A 123 0.76 10.31 6.96
CA ASN A 123 -0.37 10.18 6.04
C ASN A 123 -0.13 9.02 5.07
N VAL A 124 -1.09 8.10 4.96
CA VAL A 124 -1.04 6.97 4.05
C VAL A 124 -1.99 7.23 2.88
N ILE A 125 -1.43 7.38 1.68
CA ILE A 125 -2.22 7.60 0.47
C ILE A 125 -2.46 6.23 -0.15
N ARG A 126 -3.69 5.72 -0.07
CA ARG A 126 -4.04 4.51 -0.81
C ARG A 126 -4.12 4.87 -2.29
N MET A 127 -3.15 4.44 -3.08
CA MET A 127 -3.32 4.42 -4.53
C MET A 127 -4.26 3.24 -4.80
N GLU A 128 -5.52 3.56 -5.09
CA GLU A 128 -6.42 2.57 -5.66
C GLU A 128 -5.79 2.05 -6.95
N PRO A 129 -5.75 0.72 -7.19
CA PRO A 129 -5.35 0.19 -8.49
C PRO A 129 -6.18 0.90 -9.56
N ALA A 130 -5.55 1.37 -10.63
CA ALA A 130 -6.29 1.93 -11.75
C ALA A 130 -7.45 0.99 -12.09
N PRO A 131 -8.69 1.50 -12.27
CA PRO A 131 -9.83 0.66 -12.54
C PRO A 131 -9.44 -0.24 -13.70
N VAL A 132 -9.33 -1.55 -13.42
CA VAL A 132 -9.16 -2.55 -14.47
C VAL A 132 -10.29 -2.25 -15.45
N PRO A 133 -10.02 -2.04 -16.74
CA PRO A 133 -11.08 -1.76 -17.69
C PRO A 133 -12.03 -2.95 -17.63
N THR A 134 -13.16 -2.75 -16.95
CA THR A 134 -14.26 -3.69 -16.94
C THR A 134 -14.62 -3.84 -18.39
N GLN A 135 -14.24 -4.96 -19.00
CA GLN A 135 -14.78 -5.33 -20.29
C GLN A 135 -16.29 -5.38 -20.06
N LEU A 136 -16.98 -4.35 -20.54
CA LEU A 136 -18.42 -4.39 -20.73
C LEU A 136 -18.73 -5.74 -21.38
N PRO A 137 -19.74 -6.50 -20.92
CA PRO A 137 -20.12 -7.71 -21.62
C PRO A 137 -20.36 -7.31 -23.07
N VAL A 138 -19.50 -7.79 -23.97
CA VAL A 138 -19.69 -7.59 -25.40
C VAL A 138 -21.04 -8.21 -25.67
N LYS A 139 -22.04 -7.37 -25.93
CA LYS A 139 -23.32 -7.81 -26.42
C LYS A 139 -23.01 -8.35 -27.81
N ILE A 140 -22.76 -9.66 -27.91
CA ILE A 140 -22.64 -10.34 -29.19
C ILE A 140 -24.02 -10.18 -29.82
N ILE A 141 -24.19 -9.15 -30.64
CA ILE A 141 -25.32 -9.06 -31.54
C ILE A 141 -25.06 -10.18 -32.53
N SER A 142 -25.68 -11.33 -32.27
CA SER A 142 -25.73 -12.41 -33.24
C SER A 142 -26.25 -11.83 -34.54
N ALA A 143 -25.46 -11.94 -35.61
CA ALA A 143 -25.86 -11.57 -36.96
C ALA A 143 -26.91 -12.59 -37.47
N GLU A 144 -28.12 -12.53 -36.92
CA GLU A 144 -29.29 -13.19 -37.48
C GLU A 144 -30.31 -12.13 -37.88
N GLN A 145 -30.02 -11.37 -38.93
CA GLN A 145 -31.05 -10.60 -39.61
C GLN A 145 -30.65 -10.32 -41.05
N ASN A 146 -30.55 -11.37 -41.88
CA ASN A 146 -30.55 -11.17 -43.33
C ASN A 146 -31.08 -12.37 -44.13
N ARG A 147 -32.09 -13.08 -43.59
CA ARG A 147 -32.75 -14.19 -44.32
C ARG A 147 -34.11 -13.81 -44.94
N SER A 148 -34.55 -12.56 -44.82
CA SER A 148 -35.85 -12.13 -45.37
C SER A 148 -35.76 -11.28 -46.65
N THR A 149 -34.56 -10.84 -47.05
CA THR A 149 -34.39 -9.93 -48.22
C THR A 149 -34.12 -10.70 -49.53
N TYR A 150 -33.61 -11.93 -49.45
CA TYR A 150 -33.27 -12.74 -50.63
C TYR A 150 -34.47 -13.44 -51.29
N LEU A 151 -35.55 -13.68 -50.55
CA LEU A 151 -36.76 -14.32 -51.10
C LEU A 151 -37.70 -13.36 -51.85
N LYS A 152 -37.60 -12.04 -51.63
CA LYS A 152 -38.43 -11.05 -52.36
C LYS A 152 -37.85 -10.69 -53.74
N ILE A 153 -36.54 -10.76 -53.92
CA ILE A 153 -35.90 -10.41 -55.20
C ILE A 153 -36.09 -11.51 -56.24
N GLY A 154 -36.09 -12.80 -55.83
CA GLY A 154 -36.33 -13.92 -56.74
C GLY A 154 -37.71 -13.91 -57.39
N ASN A 155 -38.76 -13.59 -56.64
CA ASN A 155 -40.13 -13.59 -57.17
C ASN A 155 -40.41 -12.42 -58.13
N TYR A 156 -39.72 -11.28 -57.95
CA TYR A 156 -39.89 -10.13 -58.84
C TYR A 156 -39.23 -10.35 -60.22
N TRP A 157 -38.09 -11.05 -60.25
CA TRP A 157 -37.39 -11.38 -61.51
C TRP A 157 -38.11 -12.48 -62.31
N VAL A 158 -38.72 -13.48 -61.66
CA VAL A 158 -39.52 -14.50 -62.35
C VAL A 158 -40.78 -13.89 -62.98
N GLY A 159 -41.43 -12.94 -62.30
CA GLY A 159 -42.59 -12.22 -62.84
C GLY A 159 -42.26 -11.40 -64.10
N ILE A 160 -41.11 -10.71 -64.13
CA ILE A 160 -40.67 -9.91 -65.28
C ILE A 160 -40.30 -10.79 -66.49
N LEU A 161 -39.69 -11.96 -66.26
CA LEU A 161 -39.34 -12.89 -67.35
C LEU A 161 -40.58 -13.57 -67.96
N LEU A 162 -41.58 -13.90 -67.14
CA LEU A 162 -42.86 -14.45 -67.62
C LEU A 162 -43.68 -13.40 -68.40
N PHE A 163 -43.68 -12.13 -67.97
CA PHE A 163 -44.39 -11.09 -68.70
C PHE A 163 -43.76 -10.81 -70.08
N ASN A 164 -42.43 -10.78 -70.18
CA ASN A 164 -41.74 -10.56 -71.45
C ASN A 164 -41.89 -11.75 -72.42
N THR A 165 -41.97 -12.99 -71.93
CA THR A 165 -42.21 -14.16 -72.78
C THR A 165 -43.65 -14.19 -73.30
N ILE A 166 -44.65 -13.88 -72.47
CA ILE A 166 -46.05 -13.78 -72.92
C ILE A 166 -46.22 -12.64 -73.92
N LEU A 167 -45.59 -11.48 -73.70
CA LEU A 167 -45.67 -10.35 -74.63
C LEU A 167 -45.06 -10.70 -76.00
N ASN A 168 -43.92 -11.39 -76.03
CA ASN A 168 -43.30 -11.85 -77.28
C ASN A 168 -44.15 -12.89 -78.03
N VAL A 169 -44.91 -13.75 -77.32
CA VAL A 169 -45.84 -14.71 -77.95
C VAL A 169 -47.08 -14.01 -78.53
N VAL A 170 -47.62 -13.00 -77.84
CA VAL A 170 -48.80 -12.24 -78.31
C VAL A 170 -48.45 -11.35 -79.51
N VAL A 171 -47.23 -10.80 -79.58
CA VAL A 171 -46.80 -9.97 -80.72
C VAL A 171 -46.55 -10.83 -81.98
N ASN A 172 -46.07 -12.08 -81.83
CA ASN A 172 -45.82 -12.98 -82.98
C ASN A 172 -47.04 -13.76 -83.50
N THR A 173 -48.26 -13.45 -83.03
CA THR A 173 -49.51 -14.10 -83.50
C THR A 173 -50.51 -13.13 -84.12
N ARG A 174 -50.08 -11.89 -84.41
CA ARG A 174 -50.81 -10.94 -85.26
C ARG A 174 -49.92 -10.50 -86.45
N ASP A 175 -49.69 -11.45 -87.34
CA ASP A 175 -49.53 -11.26 -88.79
C ASP A 175 -50.15 -12.47 -89.50
#